data_AF-A0A8X6TJX7-F1
#
_entry.id   AF-A0A8X6TJX7-F1
#
_cell.length_a   1.000
_cell.length_b   1.000
_cell.length_c   1.000
_cell.angle_alpha   90.00
_cell.angle_beta   90.00
_cell.angle_gamma   90.00
#
_symmetry.space_group_name_H-M   'P 1'
#
loop_
_entity.id
_entity.type
_entity.pdbx_description
1 polymer ?
#
loop_
_entity_poly.entity_id
_entity_poly.type
_entity_poly.pdbx_seq_one_letter_code
_entity_poly.pdbx_strand_id
1 'polypeptide(L)'
;MLSKVFFFAALVVVALAEEHYGYDGDDDAAHEPQPYHFGYHVKDHHGEQHREEASDGHGNVKGSYGFVDEKGIHREVHYVADDKGFRAEIKTNEPGTANQQPASKIFLIYKSFHRNRRILI
;
A
#
# COMPACT_ATOMS: atom_id res chain seq x y z
N MET A 1 4.32 -69.94 -23.02
CA MET A 1 4.81 -69.16 -21.87
C MET A 1 5.59 -67.93 -22.36
N LEU A 2 4.96 -67.10 -23.20
CA LEU A 2 5.65 -66.02 -23.93
C LEU A 2 4.94 -64.65 -23.79
N SER A 3 4.01 -64.53 -22.83
CA SER A 3 3.30 -63.28 -22.52
C SER A 3 3.76 -62.62 -21.21
N LYS A 4 4.70 -63.25 -20.48
CA LYS A 4 5.20 -62.73 -19.19
C LYS A 4 6.56 -62.03 -19.27
N VAL A 5 7.26 -62.13 -20.40
CA VAL A 5 8.59 -61.50 -20.57
C VAL A 5 8.46 -60.02 -21.00
N PHE A 6 7.39 -59.67 -21.73
CA PHE A 6 7.14 -58.27 -22.11
C PHE A 6 6.72 -57.36 -20.96
N PHE A 7 6.16 -57.92 -19.87
CA PHE A 7 5.78 -57.15 -18.70
C PHE A 7 6.97 -56.72 -17.83
N PHE A 8 8.13 -57.38 -17.95
CA PHE A 8 9.34 -57.02 -17.20
C PHE A 8 10.17 -55.95 -17.91
N ALA A 9 10.16 -55.91 -19.24
CA ALA A 9 10.89 -54.89 -20.01
C ALA A 9 10.29 -53.49 -19.86
N ALA A 10 8.97 -53.37 -19.63
CA ALA A 10 8.33 -52.08 -19.36
C ALA A 10 8.63 -51.51 -17.96
N LEU A 11 8.99 -52.36 -16.99
CA LEU A 11 9.19 -51.94 -15.59
C LEU A 11 10.62 -51.44 -15.33
N VAL A 12 11.59 -51.84 -16.15
CA VAL A 12 12.99 -51.35 -16.07
C VAL A 12 13.13 -49.96 -16.70
N VAL A 13 12.31 -49.60 -17.70
CA VAL A 13 12.35 -48.26 -18.31
C VAL A 13 11.75 -47.19 -17.38
N VAL A 14 10.75 -47.54 -16.57
CA VAL A 14 10.19 -46.60 -15.57
C VAL A 14 11.17 -46.33 -14.42
N ALA A 15 12.03 -47.30 -14.06
CA ALA A 15 13.01 -47.14 -12.99
C ALA A 15 14.27 -46.34 -13.37
N LEU A 16 14.53 -46.15 -14.68
CA LEU A 16 15.70 -45.39 -15.17
C LEU A 16 15.34 -44.00 -15.70
N ALA A 17 14.06 -43.65 -15.67
CA ALA A 17 13.55 -42.34 -16.06
C ALA A 17 13.01 -41.57 -14.84
N GLU A 18 13.63 -41.75 -13.67
CA GLU A 18 13.71 -40.66 -12.70
C GLU A 18 14.95 -39.85 -13.07
N GLU A 19 14.82 -39.04 -14.12
CA GLU A 19 15.64 -37.83 -14.16
C GLU A 19 15.27 -37.06 -12.90
N HIS A 20 16.16 -37.11 -11.91
CA HIS A 20 16.29 -36.08 -10.91
C HIS A 20 16.64 -34.80 -11.67
N TYR A 21 15.63 -34.18 -12.29
CA TYR A 21 15.63 -32.76 -12.49
C TYR A 21 15.61 -32.18 -11.09
N GLY A 22 16.81 -31.97 -10.55
CA GLY A 22 17.01 -30.97 -9.53
C GLY A 22 16.49 -29.67 -10.12
N TYR A 23 15.21 -29.41 -9.88
CA TYR A 23 14.75 -28.05 -9.76
C TYR A 23 15.56 -27.56 -8.56
N ASP A 24 16.67 -26.88 -8.84
CA ASP A 24 17.21 -25.90 -7.91
C ASP A 24 16.07 -24.90 -7.75
N GLY A 25 15.13 -25.23 -6.87
CA GLY A 25 14.19 -24.30 -6.33
C GLY A 25 15.08 -23.34 -5.59
N ASP A 26 15.46 -22.25 -6.28
CA ASP A 26 15.83 -21.02 -5.63
C ASP A 26 14.82 -20.88 -4.49
N ASP A 27 15.33 -20.99 -3.27
CA ASP A 27 14.55 -20.73 -2.08
C ASP A 27 13.84 -19.39 -2.35
N ASP A 28 12.53 -19.43 -2.62
CA ASP A 28 11.63 -18.29 -2.47
C ASP A 28 11.64 -17.98 -0.96
N ALA A 29 12.79 -17.56 -0.45
CA ALA A 29 12.96 -16.98 0.85
C ALA A 29 12.05 -15.77 0.80
N ALA A 30 10.86 -15.91 1.38
CA ALA A 30 9.90 -14.84 1.53
C ALA A 30 10.66 -13.66 2.14
N HIS A 31 11.04 -12.70 1.28
CA HIS A 31 11.74 -11.53 1.74
C HIS A 31 10.72 -10.69 2.48
N GLU A 32 10.78 -10.72 3.81
CA GLU A 32 10.06 -9.80 4.67
C GLU A 32 10.26 -8.37 4.14
N PRO A 33 9.19 -7.57 4.04
CA PRO A 33 9.31 -6.19 3.57
C PRO A 33 10.34 -5.45 4.42
N GLN A 34 11.31 -4.79 3.79
CA GLN A 34 12.25 -3.96 4.54
C GLN A 34 11.64 -2.58 4.83
N PRO A 35 11.97 -1.96 5.98
CA PRO A 35 11.60 -0.58 6.24
C PRO A 35 12.13 0.33 5.14
N TYR A 36 11.35 1.32 4.75
CA TYR A 36 11.76 2.32 3.78
C TYR A 36 11.26 3.70 4.17
N HIS A 37 11.90 4.71 3.59
CA HIS A 37 11.45 6.09 3.68
C HIS A 37 11.83 6.82 2.40
N PHE A 38 10.87 7.53 1.81
CA PHE A 38 11.11 8.36 0.64
C PHE A 38 10.21 9.59 0.63
N GLY A 39 10.61 10.59 -0.14
CA GLY A 39 9.80 11.76 -0.39
C GLY A 39 10.34 12.62 -1.51
N TYR A 40 9.52 13.55 -1.98
CA TYR A 40 9.90 14.58 -2.93
C TYR A 40 9.12 15.87 -2.66
N HIS A 41 9.68 16.97 -3.16
CA HIS A 41 9.01 18.27 -3.23
C HIS A 41 9.39 18.91 -4.56
N VAL A 42 8.40 19.21 -5.38
CA VAL A 42 8.55 19.90 -6.66
C VAL A 42 7.83 21.25 -6.56
N LYS A 43 8.49 22.32 -7.01
CA LYS A 43 7.93 23.67 -7.06
C LYS A 43 8.31 24.36 -8.35
N ASP A 44 7.31 24.88 -9.06
CA ASP A 44 7.47 25.59 -10.32
C ASP A 44 6.50 26.79 -10.42
N HIS A 45 6.35 27.36 -11.62
CA HIS A 45 5.46 28.50 -11.86
C HIS A 45 3.96 28.15 -11.80
N HIS A 46 3.61 26.88 -11.92
CA HIS A 46 2.23 26.38 -11.92
C HIS A 46 1.80 25.86 -10.56
N GLY A 47 2.73 25.67 -9.61
CA GLY A 47 2.38 25.29 -8.25
C GLY A 47 3.50 24.59 -7.48
N GLU A 48 3.10 23.92 -6.41
CA GLU A 48 3.94 23.05 -5.61
C GLU A 48 3.26 21.69 -5.38
N GLN A 49 4.06 20.63 -5.32
CA GLN A 49 3.62 19.27 -5.08
C GLN A 49 4.63 18.58 -4.15
N HIS A 50 4.14 17.77 -3.22
CA HIS A 50 5.01 17.05 -2.31
C HIS A 50 4.44 15.67 -1.98
N ARG A 51 5.34 14.76 -1.60
CA ARG A 51 4.99 13.48 -1.00
C ARG A 51 6.08 13.06 -0.02
N GLU A 52 5.67 12.39 1.04
CA GLU A 52 6.55 11.71 1.98
C GLU A 52 5.87 10.42 2.44
N GLU A 53 6.60 9.32 2.50
CA GLU A 53 6.08 8.03 2.93
C GLU A 53 7.17 7.23 3.67
N ALA A 54 6.76 6.53 4.72
CA ALA A 54 7.59 5.60 5.47
C ALA A 54 6.85 4.29 5.71
N SER A 55 7.56 3.17 5.55
CA SER A 55 7.13 1.84 5.99
C SER A 55 8.03 1.37 7.12
N ASP A 56 7.43 0.69 8.10
CA ASP A 56 8.18 0.04 9.17
C ASP A 56 8.64 -1.38 8.83
N GLY A 57 8.39 -1.85 7.60
CA GLY A 57 8.73 -3.20 7.14
C GLY A 57 7.76 -4.29 7.62
N HIS A 58 6.79 -3.97 8.48
CA HIS A 58 5.85 -4.93 9.05
C HIS A 58 4.43 -4.73 8.50
N GLY A 59 4.33 -4.21 7.27
CA GLY A 59 3.06 -3.91 6.62
C GLY A 59 2.41 -2.59 7.06
N ASN A 60 3.04 -1.82 7.97
CA ASN A 60 2.52 -0.49 8.32
C ASN A 60 3.19 0.59 7.48
N VAL A 61 2.37 1.42 6.83
CA VAL A 61 2.80 2.55 6.02
C VAL A 61 2.13 3.83 6.51
N LYS A 62 2.90 4.90 6.64
CA LYS A 62 2.39 6.25 6.91
C LYS A 62 2.95 7.20 5.89
N GLY A 63 2.14 8.16 5.46
CA GLY A 63 2.63 9.17 4.55
C GLY A 63 1.70 10.36 4.43
N SER A 64 2.18 11.34 3.68
CA SER A 64 1.39 12.46 3.23
C SER A 64 1.72 12.79 1.78
N TYR A 65 0.74 13.32 1.07
CA TYR A 65 0.97 13.96 -0.22
C TYR A 65 0.08 15.19 -0.35
N GLY A 66 0.51 16.12 -1.19
CA GLY A 66 -0.28 17.32 -1.41
C GLY A 66 0.20 18.12 -2.60
N PHE A 67 -0.64 19.09 -2.96
CA PHE A 67 -0.33 20.08 -3.97
C PHE A 67 -1.01 21.41 -3.67
N VAL A 68 -0.46 22.49 -4.25
CA VAL A 68 -1.09 23.80 -4.39
C VAL A 68 -0.89 24.24 -5.83
N ASP A 69 -1.96 24.62 -6.55
CA ASP A 69 -1.86 25.14 -7.90
C ASP A 69 -1.72 26.68 -7.92
N GLU A 70 -1.47 27.24 -9.11
CA GLU A 70 -1.34 28.69 -9.36
C GLU A 70 -2.57 29.52 -8.95
N LYS A 71 -3.74 28.89 -8.77
CA LYS A 71 -5.00 29.52 -8.34
C LYS A 71 -5.21 29.42 -6.83
N GLY A 72 -4.27 28.82 -6.10
CA GLY A 72 -4.37 28.57 -4.66
C GLY A 72 -5.32 27.42 -4.31
N ILE A 73 -5.71 26.60 -5.29
CA ILE A 73 -6.40 25.33 -5.02
C ILE A 73 -5.38 24.37 -4.43
N HIS A 74 -5.72 23.77 -3.30
CA HIS A 74 -4.83 22.87 -2.59
C HIS A 74 -5.54 21.62 -2.12
N ARG A 75 -4.75 20.54 -2.02
CA ARG A 75 -5.09 19.31 -1.33
C ARG A 75 -3.91 18.87 -0.51
N GLU A 76 -4.17 18.45 0.71
CA GLU A 76 -3.24 17.77 1.58
C GLU A 76 -3.92 16.50 2.10
N VAL A 77 -3.25 15.36 1.95
CA VAL A 77 -3.74 14.05 2.39
C VAL A 77 -2.73 13.44 3.33
N HIS A 78 -3.16 13.10 4.54
CA HIS A 78 -2.40 12.30 5.50
C HIS A 78 -3.00 10.91 5.55
N TYR A 79 -2.19 9.86 5.46
CA TYR A 79 -2.69 8.49 5.43
C TYR A 79 -1.89 7.52 6.29
N VAL A 80 -2.58 6.47 6.72
CA VAL A 80 -2.03 5.30 7.40
C VAL A 80 -2.61 4.05 6.77
N ALA A 81 -1.76 3.10 6.43
CA ALA A 81 -2.12 1.72 6.15
C ALA A 81 -1.52 0.83 7.24
N ASP A 82 -2.35 0.02 7.88
CA ASP A 82 -1.98 -0.96 8.90
C ASP A 82 -3.02 -2.08 8.92
N ASP A 83 -2.97 -2.96 9.94
CA ASP A 83 -3.94 -4.05 10.15
C ASP A 83 -5.41 -3.57 10.25
N LYS A 84 -5.64 -2.29 10.55
CA LYS A 84 -6.99 -1.69 10.58
C LYS A 84 -7.41 -1.13 9.22
N GLY A 85 -6.69 -1.47 8.15
CA GLY A 85 -6.94 -1.03 6.78
C GLY A 85 -6.34 0.33 6.46
N PHE A 86 -6.69 0.85 5.29
CA PHE A 86 -6.25 2.18 4.85
C PHE A 86 -7.19 3.28 5.38
N ARG A 87 -6.61 4.34 5.93
CA ARG A 87 -7.35 5.52 6.43
C ARG A 87 -6.63 6.79 6.02
N ALA A 88 -7.39 7.79 5.60
CA ALA A 88 -6.85 9.08 5.19
C ALA A 88 -7.65 10.27 5.74
N GLU A 89 -6.94 11.33 6.11
CA GLU A 89 -7.49 12.66 6.38
C GLU A 89 -7.16 13.57 5.19
N ILE A 90 -8.18 14.24 4.64
CA ILE A 90 -8.04 15.11 3.47
C ILE A 90 -8.41 16.54 3.88
N LYS A 91 -7.50 17.48 3.63
CA LYS A 91 -7.73 18.93 3.72
C LYS A 91 -7.67 19.50 2.31
N THR A 92 -8.76 20.07 1.82
CA THR A 92 -8.84 20.60 0.46
C THR A 92 -9.81 21.78 0.36
N ASN A 93 -9.56 22.69 -0.58
CA ASN A 93 -10.50 23.74 -0.99
C ASN A 93 -11.02 23.54 -2.44
N GLU A 94 -10.81 22.36 -3.01
CA GLU A 94 -11.24 22.05 -4.38
C GLU A 94 -12.77 22.13 -4.54
N PRO A 95 -13.28 22.73 -5.62
CA PRO A 95 -14.72 22.78 -5.89
C PRO A 95 -15.35 21.38 -5.89
N GLY A 96 -16.50 21.23 -5.23
CA GLY A 96 -17.23 19.96 -5.19
C GLY A 96 -16.69 18.91 -4.21
N THR A 97 -15.65 19.22 -3.45
CA THR A 97 -15.09 18.31 -2.41
C THR A 97 -15.72 18.49 -1.02
N ALA A 98 -16.74 19.36 -0.92
CA ALA A 98 -17.55 19.50 0.29
C ALA A 98 -18.34 18.22 0.57
N ASN A 99 -17.69 17.31 1.30
CA ASN A 99 -18.26 16.20 2.05
C ASN A 99 -19.34 15.37 1.34
N GLN A 100 -18.98 14.75 0.23
CA GLN A 100 -19.71 13.63 -0.37
C GLN A 100 -18.87 12.38 -0.13
N GLN A 101 -19.05 11.76 1.04
CA GLN A 101 -18.68 10.37 1.37
C GLN A 101 -17.47 9.80 0.58
N PRO A 102 -16.22 9.93 1.07
CA PRO A 102 -15.11 9.21 0.44
C PRO A 102 -15.48 7.72 0.42
N ALA A 103 -15.37 7.08 -0.74
CA ALA A 103 -15.73 5.68 -0.93
C ALA A 103 -14.76 4.77 -0.16
N SER A 104 -14.96 4.68 1.15
CA SER A 104 -14.46 3.73 2.17
C SER A 104 -14.54 4.43 3.53
N LYS A 105 -15.28 3.84 4.49
CA LYS A 105 -15.47 4.37 5.86
C LYS A 105 -14.08 4.59 6.49
N ILE A 106 -13.72 5.76 7.03
CA ILE A 106 -14.09 6.28 8.36
C ILE A 106 -13.92 7.81 8.38
N PHE A 107 -14.87 8.45 9.04
CA PHE A 107 -15.07 9.88 9.16
C PHE A 107 -14.66 10.33 10.56
N LEU A 108 -13.72 11.26 10.69
CA LEU A 108 -13.57 12.04 11.92
C LEU A 108 -13.62 13.53 11.57
N ILE A 109 -14.84 14.06 11.48
CA ILE A 109 -15.07 15.49 11.61
C ILE A 109 -14.76 15.87 13.07
N TYR A 110 -13.77 16.73 13.28
CA TYR A 110 -13.76 17.60 14.46
C TYR A 110 -14.24 18.99 14.04
N LYS A 111 -15.47 19.33 14.44
CA LYS A 111 -15.93 20.72 14.49
C LYS A 111 -16.33 21.00 15.93
N SER A 112 -15.53 21.77 16.66
CA SER A 112 -16.03 22.48 17.84
C SER A 112 -15.29 23.79 18.03
N PHE A 113 -15.85 24.84 17.42
CA PHE A 113 -15.55 26.22 17.77
C PHE A 113 -16.81 26.83 18.38
N HIS A 114 -16.74 27.08 19.70
CA HIS A 114 -17.22 28.26 20.44
C HIS A 114 -17.72 27.88 21.85
N ARG A 115 -17.02 28.38 22.87
CA ARG A 115 -17.67 28.97 24.04
C ARG A 115 -16.88 30.17 24.54
N ASN A 116 -17.25 31.34 24.02
CA ASN A 116 -17.07 32.60 24.72
C ASN A 116 -17.95 32.59 25.96
N ARG A 117 -17.36 32.60 27.16
CA ARG A 117 -17.99 33.21 28.33
C ARG A 117 -16.97 34.10 29.02
N ARG A 118 -17.14 35.40 28.80
CA ARG A 118 -16.66 36.48 29.64
C ARG A 118 -17.06 36.20 31.09
N ILE A 119 -16.12 36.33 32.02
CA ILE A 119 -16.42 36.53 33.45
C ILE A 119 -16.27 38.04 33.70
N LEU A 120 -17.41 38.72 33.76
CA LEU A 120 -17.64 39.86 34.66
C LEU A 120 -18.44 39.24 35.80
N ILE A 121 -17.95 39.21 37.04
CA ILE A 121 -18.04 40.20 38.12
C ILE A 121 -17.01 39.79 39.17
#